data_AF-A0A351H5H2-F1
#
_entry.id   AF-A0A351H5H2-F1
#
_cell.length_a   1.000
_cell.length_b   1.000
_cell.length_c   1.000
_cell.angle_alpha   90.00
_cell.angle_beta   90.00
_cell.angle_gamma   90.00
#
_symmetry.space_group_name_H-M   'P 1'
#
loop_
_entity.id
_entity.type
_entity.pdbx_description
1 polymer ?
#
loop_
_entity_poly.entity_id
_entity_poly.type
_entity_poly.pdbx_seq_one_letter_code
_entity_poly.pdbx_strand_id
1 'polypeptide(L)'
;TEVHKLPATILSRCQRFDFKRIEPDKICGRIKYVASNEGLNITDGAAALIAAAADGGMRDALSVLDLCASAGNDITEETVEKVCGMAGGEYLNELTDCIKKHDTEAALMLADRLYNNSVDMQRLIGELTSHYRDLMIIKTVKSGNKPIVCSAAKL
;
A
#
# COMPACT_ATOMS: atom_id res chain seq x y z
N THR A 1 21.81 2.89 1.63
CA THR A 1 23.14 2.87 2.28
C THR A 1 23.25 4.06 3.21
N GLU A 2 23.67 3.85 4.45
CA GLU A 2 23.83 4.92 5.44
C GLU A 2 25.01 5.82 5.07
N VAL A 3 24.73 7.04 4.59
CA VAL A 3 25.74 7.97 4.06
C VAL A 3 26.81 8.31 5.11
N HIS A 4 26.40 8.42 6.37
CA HIS A 4 27.28 8.77 7.48
C HIS A 4 28.30 7.66 7.83
N LYS A 5 28.15 6.46 7.26
CA LYS A 5 29.09 5.34 7.43
C LYS A 5 30.13 5.26 6.31
N LEU A 6 30.04 6.11 5.28
CA LEU A 6 30.96 6.10 4.15
C LEU A 6 32.22 6.93 4.44
N PRO A 7 33.42 6.44 4.11
CA PRO A 7 34.66 7.21 4.23
C PRO A 7 34.64 8.48 3.39
N ALA A 8 35.24 9.56 3.90
CA ALA A 8 35.38 10.83 3.17
C ALA A 8 36.09 10.67 1.81
N THR A 9 36.98 9.68 1.69
CA THR A 9 37.69 9.35 0.45
C THR A 9 36.76 8.90 -0.67
N ILE A 10 35.71 8.13 -0.36
CA ILE A 10 34.69 7.72 -1.34
C ILE A 10 33.79 8.90 -1.68
N LEU A 11 33.35 9.66 -0.67
CA LEU A 11 32.50 10.84 -0.87
C LEU A 11 33.17 11.90 -1.75
N SER A 12 34.50 12.03 -1.71
CA SER A 12 35.26 13.02 -2.49
C SER A 12 35.44 12.68 -3.98
N ARG A 13 35.26 11.40 -4.38
CA ARG A 13 35.59 10.91 -5.72
C ARG A 13 34.40 10.32 -6.48
N CYS A 14 33.26 10.14 -5.83
CA CYS A 14 32.08 9.55 -6.44
C CYS A 14 30.96 10.59 -6.61
N GLN A 15 30.27 10.53 -7.75
CA GLN A 15 29.02 11.26 -7.94
C GLN A 15 27.93 10.63 -7.08
N ARG A 16 27.33 11.44 -6.20
CA ARG A 16 26.21 11.02 -5.37
C ARG A 16 24.89 11.25 -6.11
N PHE A 17 24.04 10.22 -6.09
CA PHE A 17 22.65 10.31 -6.52
C PHE A 17 21.76 9.94 -5.34
N ASP A 18 20.92 10.88 -4.92
CA ASP A 18 19.92 10.67 -3.88
C ASP A 18 18.58 10.33 -4.52
N PHE A 19 18.18 9.07 -4.42
CA PHE A 19 16.85 8.65 -4.86
C PHE A 19 15.82 8.96 -3.77
N LYS A 20 14.71 9.55 -4.18
CA LYS A 20 13.54 9.80 -3.33
C LYS A 20 12.47 8.75 -3.63
N ARG A 21 11.50 8.61 -2.71
CA ARG A 21 10.29 7.82 -2.96
C ARG A 21 9.60 8.32 -4.24
N ILE A 22 9.16 7.38 -5.06
CA ILE A 22 8.46 7.69 -6.31
C ILE A 22 6.99 7.99 -5.97
N GLU A 23 6.43 9.01 -6.61
CA GLU A 23 5.02 9.35 -6.44
C GLU A 23 4.11 8.21 -6.93
N PRO A 24 3.00 7.91 -6.22
CA PRO A 24 2.09 6.81 -6.57
C PRO A 24 1.64 6.85 -8.03
N ASP A 25 1.27 8.01 -8.56
CA ASP A 25 0.81 8.16 -9.95
C ASP A 25 1.87 7.74 -10.98
N LYS A 26 3.14 8.01 -10.68
CA LYS A 26 4.27 7.60 -11.54
C LYS A 26 4.50 6.10 -11.47
N ILE A 27 4.29 5.49 -10.30
CA ILE A 27 4.33 4.03 -10.15
C ILE A 27 3.19 3.40 -10.95
N CYS A 28 1.95 3.87 -10.78
CA CYS A 28 0.80 3.41 -11.55
C CYS A 28 1.05 3.49 -13.06
N GLY A 29 1.55 4.62 -13.56
CA GLY A 29 1.88 4.79 -14.97
C GLY A 29 2.93 3.79 -15.45
N ARG A 30 3.95 3.50 -14.62
CA ARG A 30 4.99 2.54 -14.96
C ARG A 30 4.48 1.10 -14.95
N ILE A 31 3.65 0.72 -13.98
CA ILE A 31 3.00 -0.59 -13.91
C ILE A 31 2.18 -0.83 -15.18
N LYS A 32 1.30 0.13 -15.54
CA LYS A 32 0.46 0.02 -16.73
C LYS A 32 1.28 -0.11 -18.02
N TYR A 33 2.38 0.65 -18.12
CA TYR A 33 3.31 0.54 -19.26
C TYR A 33 3.96 -0.85 -19.37
N VAL A 34 4.39 -1.43 -18.25
CA VAL A 34 4.98 -2.78 -18.24
C VAL A 34 3.90 -3.82 -18.58
N ALA A 35 2.75 -3.75 -17.91
CA ALA A 35 1.61 -4.64 -18.16
C ALA A 35 1.20 -4.65 -19.64
N SER A 36 1.09 -3.49 -20.29
CA SER A 36 0.75 -3.43 -21.71
C SER A 36 1.78 -4.08 -22.63
N ASN A 37 3.07 -4.00 -22.28
CA ASN A 37 4.14 -4.61 -23.08
C ASN A 37 4.22 -6.13 -22.88
N GLU A 38 3.71 -6.63 -21.76
CA GLU A 38 3.68 -8.05 -21.41
C GLU A 38 2.34 -8.73 -21.76
N GLY A 39 1.38 -7.96 -22.30
CA GLY A 39 0.06 -8.48 -22.66
C GLY A 39 -0.85 -8.75 -21.46
N LEU A 40 -0.61 -8.06 -20.35
CA LEU A 40 -1.42 -8.14 -19.13
C LEU A 40 -2.51 -7.06 -19.16
N ASN A 41 -3.74 -7.43 -18.80
CA ASN A 41 -4.85 -6.51 -18.62
C ASN A 41 -4.93 -6.12 -17.14
N ILE A 42 -4.54 -4.90 -16.80
CA ILE A 42 -4.59 -4.40 -15.42
C ILE A 42 -5.65 -3.30 -15.25
N THR A 43 -6.46 -3.39 -14.20
CA THR A 43 -7.42 -2.33 -13.85
C THR A 43 -6.73 -1.14 -13.19
N ASP A 44 -7.36 0.04 -13.24
CA ASP A 44 -6.82 1.24 -12.61
C ASP A 44 -6.72 1.10 -11.09
N GLY A 45 -7.71 0.46 -10.45
CA GLY A 45 -7.68 0.19 -9.02
C GLY A 45 -6.60 -0.82 -8.63
N ALA A 46 -6.39 -1.87 -9.44
CA ALA A 46 -5.30 -2.82 -9.21
C ALA A 46 -3.93 -2.13 -9.26
N ALA A 47 -3.69 -1.29 -10.27
CA ALA A 47 -2.45 -0.51 -10.37
C ALA A 47 -2.24 0.41 -9.15
N ALA A 48 -3.32 1.03 -8.66
CA ALA A 48 -3.28 1.88 -7.46
C ALA A 48 -2.98 1.07 -6.18
N LEU A 49 -3.57 -0.11 -6.02
CA LEU A 49 -3.29 -1.01 -4.89
C LEU A 49 -1.83 -1.46 -4.87
N ILE A 50 -1.28 -1.85 -6.02
CA ILE A 50 0.13 -2.22 -6.15
C ILE A 50 1.03 -1.03 -5.83
N ALA A 51 0.73 0.16 -6.36
CA ALA A 51 1.51 1.37 -6.08
C ALA A 51 1.50 1.75 -4.60
N ALA A 52 0.36 1.61 -3.93
CA ALA A 52 0.24 1.82 -2.49
C ALA A 52 1.03 0.79 -1.68
N ALA A 53 0.96 -0.49 -2.07
CA ALA A 53 1.71 -1.57 -1.43
C ALA A 53 3.23 -1.41 -1.57
N ALA A 54 3.68 -0.81 -2.67
CA ALA A 54 5.09 -0.60 -2.96
C ALA A 54 5.75 0.59 -2.22
N ASP A 55 4.95 1.46 -1.58
CA ASP A 55 5.42 2.61 -0.77
C ASP A 55 6.54 3.43 -1.48
N GLY A 56 6.40 3.70 -2.78
CA GLY A 56 7.40 4.49 -3.52
C GLY A 56 8.62 3.71 -4.04
N GLY A 57 8.69 2.39 -3.82
CA GLY A 57 9.70 1.49 -4.37
C GLY A 57 9.26 0.86 -5.70
N MET A 58 9.81 1.30 -6.84
CA MET A 58 9.43 0.73 -8.15
C MET A 58 9.72 -0.77 -8.26
N ARG A 59 10.79 -1.24 -7.61
CA ARG A 59 11.15 -2.66 -7.61
C ARG A 59 10.07 -3.50 -6.97
N ASP A 60 9.58 -3.06 -5.80
CA ASP A 60 8.55 -3.76 -5.05
C ASP A 60 7.23 -3.77 -5.83
N ALA A 61 6.88 -2.65 -6.47
CA ALA A 61 5.72 -2.55 -7.36
C ALA A 61 5.77 -3.58 -8.51
N LEU A 62 6.90 -3.69 -9.20
CA LEU A 62 7.06 -4.65 -10.29
C LEU A 62 7.11 -6.09 -9.77
N SER A 63 7.72 -6.36 -8.61
CA SER A 63 7.68 -7.69 -8.00
C SER A 63 6.26 -8.14 -7.65
N VAL A 64 5.41 -7.21 -7.20
CA VAL A 64 3.98 -7.51 -6.97
C VAL A 64 3.23 -7.71 -8.28
N LEU A 65 3.51 -6.91 -9.32
CA LEU A 65 2.94 -7.11 -10.65
C LEU A 65 3.27 -8.50 -11.20
N ASP A 66 4.54 -8.91 -11.15
CA ASP A 66 5.00 -10.23 -11.58
C ASP A 66 4.29 -11.34 -10.80
N LEU A 67 4.13 -11.16 -9.49
CA LEU A 67 3.41 -12.12 -8.65
C LEU A 67 1.93 -12.20 -9.04
N CYS A 68 1.28 -11.08 -9.36
CA CYS A 68 -0.10 -11.07 -9.84
C CYS A 68 -0.24 -11.73 -11.23
N ALA A 69 0.72 -11.48 -12.13
CA ALA A 69 0.77 -12.12 -13.44
C ALA A 69 0.90 -13.65 -13.36
N SER A 70 1.48 -14.18 -12.28
CA SER A 70 1.53 -15.64 -12.05
C SER A 70 0.16 -16.27 -11.80
N ALA A 71 -0.84 -15.48 -11.40
CA ALA A 71 -2.22 -15.94 -11.19
C ALA A 71 -3.10 -15.83 -12.45
N GLY A 72 -2.66 -15.07 -13.47
CA GLY A 72 -3.37 -14.88 -14.73
C GLY A 72 -3.07 -13.54 -15.40
N ASN A 73 -3.61 -13.36 -16.62
CA ASN A 73 -3.37 -12.15 -17.41
C ASN A 73 -4.28 -10.99 -17.04
N ASP A 74 -5.41 -11.25 -16.38
CA ASP A 74 -6.35 -10.23 -15.91
C ASP A 74 -6.07 -9.90 -14.44
N ILE A 75 -5.45 -8.74 -14.23
CA ILE A 75 -5.03 -8.24 -12.92
C ILE A 75 -6.06 -7.22 -12.44
N THR A 76 -6.97 -7.70 -11.60
CA THR A 76 -8.00 -6.90 -10.91
C THR A 76 -7.59 -6.63 -9.46
N GLU A 77 -8.35 -5.79 -8.79
CA GLU A 77 -8.22 -5.49 -7.37
C GLU A 77 -8.25 -6.77 -6.53
N GLU A 78 -9.16 -7.70 -6.85
CA GLU A 78 -9.28 -8.99 -6.18
C GLU A 78 -8.03 -9.86 -6.40
N THR A 79 -7.44 -9.86 -7.60
CA THR A 79 -6.17 -10.56 -7.88
C THR A 79 -5.06 -10.02 -6.98
N VAL A 80 -4.93 -8.69 -6.91
CA VAL A 80 -3.91 -8.03 -6.08
C VAL A 80 -4.13 -8.32 -4.60
N GLU A 81 -5.36 -8.26 -4.11
CA GLU A 81 -5.71 -8.53 -2.72
C GLU A 81 -5.37 -9.96 -2.32
N LYS A 82 -5.78 -10.96 -3.11
CA LYS A 82 -5.46 -12.36 -2.88
C LYS A 82 -3.95 -12.62 -2.85
N VAL A 83 -3.24 -12.09 -3.84
CA VAL A 83 -1.80 -12.31 -3.99
C VAL A 83 -0.99 -11.62 -2.91
N CYS A 84 -1.39 -10.41 -2.52
CA CYS A 84 -0.72 -9.63 -1.50
C CYS A 84 -1.13 -10.00 -0.07
N GLY A 85 -2.03 -10.99 0.10
CA GLY A 85 -2.60 -11.35 1.40
C GLY A 85 -3.33 -10.18 2.07
N MET A 86 -3.86 -9.25 1.26
CA MET A 86 -4.65 -8.13 1.76
C MET A 86 -6.08 -8.61 1.90
N ALA A 87 -6.65 -8.48 3.08
CA ALA A 87 -8.10 -8.44 3.15
C ALA A 87 -8.57 -7.19 2.38
N GLY A 88 -9.69 -7.25 1.67
CA GLY A 88 -10.27 -6.07 1.03
C GLY A 88 -10.72 -5.06 2.09
N GLY A 89 -10.65 -3.75 1.82
CA GLY A 89 -10.65 -2.67 2.84
C GLY A 89 -11.80 -2.61 3.87
N GLU A 90 -12.85 -3.42 3.75
CA GLU A 90 -14.00 -3.45 4.65
C GLU A 90 -13.65 -3.78 6.12
N TYR A 91 -12.66 -4.65 6.37
CA TYR A 91 -12.26 -5.01 7.75
C TYR A 91 -11.74 -3.81 8.55
N LEU A 92 -11.16 -2.79 7.91
CA LEU A 92 -10.69 -1.58 8.61
C LEU A 92 -11.87 -0.80 9.19
N ASN A 93 -12.95 -0.69 8.41
CA ASN A 93 -14.19 -0.06 8.84
C ASN A 93 -14.87 -0.91 9.92
N GLU A 94 -14.95 -2.23 9.73
CA GLU A 94 -15.53 -3.15 10.73
C GLU A 94 -14.76 -3.10 12.06
N LEU A 95 -13.43 -3.16 12.05
CA LEU A 95 -12.60 -3.03 13.25
C LEU A 95 -12.82 -1.68 13.93
N THR A 96 -12.85 -0.61 13.14
CA THR A 96 -13.07 0.75 13.67
C THR A 96 -14.45 0.88 14.31
N ASP A 97 -15.49 0.27 13.73
CA ASP A 97 -16.84 0.23 14.29
C ASP A 97 -16.92 -0.60 15.57
N CYS A 98 -16.24 -1.74 15.64
CA CYS A 98 -16.15 -2.54 16.86
C CYS A 98 -15.50 -1.74 17.99
N ILE A 99 -14.38 -1.06 17.70
CA ILE A 99 -13.67 -0.20 18.66
C ILE A 99 -14.57 0.96 19.12
N LYS A 100 -15.26 1.62 18.19
CA LYS A 100 -16.18 2.73 18.49
C LYS A 100 -17.35 2.30 19.38
N LYS A 101 -17.83 1.06 19.23
CA LYS A 101 -18.92 0.48 20.04
C LYS A 101 -18.43 -0.16 21.35
N HIS A 102 -17.12 -0.21 21.59
CA HIS A 102 -16.51 -0.97 22.67
C HIS A 102 -16.86 -2.47 22.65
N ASP A 103 -17.09 -3.02 21.46
CA ASP A 103 -17.41 -4.43 21.26
C ASP A 103 -16.14 -5.26 21.08
N THR A 104 -15.56 -5.67 22.21
CA THR A 104 -14.31 -6.45 22.24
C THR A 104 -14.49 -7.86 21.68
N GLU A 105 -15.67 -8.47 21.86
CA GLU A 105 -15.95 -9.82 21.36
C GLU A 105 -15.95 -9.83 19.84
N ALA A 106 -16.70 -8.92 19.21
CA ALA A 106 -16.73 -8.80 17.75
C ALA A 106 -15.34 -8.46 17.17
N ALA A 107 -14.59 -7.58 17.83
CA ALA A 107 -13.22 -7.23 17.42
C ALA A 107 -12.28 -8.45 17.43
N LEU A 108 -12.33 -9.27 18.47
CA LEU A 108 -11.50 -10.48 18.58
C LEU A 108 -11.91 -11.55 17.57
N MET A 109 -13.22 -11.75 17.34
CA MET A 109 -13.70 -12.68 16.31
C MET A 109 -13.28 -12.26 14.89
N LEU A 110 -13.29 -10.95 14.61
CA LEU A 110 -12.82 -10.42 13.33
C LEU A 110 -11.32 -10.64 13.16
N ALA A 111 -10.52 -10.38 14.21
CA ALA A 111 -9.09 -10.64 14.20
C ALA A 111 -8.77 -12.13 13.96
N ASP A 112 -9.49 -13.05 14.63
CA ASP A 112 -9.35 -14.49 14.43
C ASP A 112 -9.70 -14.90 12.99
N ARG A 113 -10.80 -14.37 12.43
CA ARG A 113 -11.16 -14.61 11.03
C ARG A 113 -10.06 -14.16 10.06
N LEU A 114 -9.53 -12.95 10.25
CA LEU A 114 -8.44 -12.42 9.41
C LEU A 114 -7.18 -13.29 9.53
N TYR A 115 -6.86 -13.75 10.74
CA TYR A 115 -5.71 -14.63 10.98
C TYR A 115 -5.85 -15.95 10.25
N ASN A 116 -7.02 -16.59 10.37
CA ASN A 116 -7.31 -17.86 9.72
C ASN A 116 -7.37 -17.76 8.18
N ASN A 117 -7.60 -16.55 7.65
CA ASN A 117 -7.54 -16.26 6.22
C ASN A 117 -6.12 -15.87 5.72
N SER A 118 -5.07 -16.14 6.51
CA SER A 118 -3.67 -15.87 6.16
C SER A 118 -3.35 -14.39 5.89
N VAL A 119 -4.12 -13.47 6.48
CA VAL A 119 -3.84 -12.03 6.39
C VAL A 119 -2.59 -11.71 7.20
N ASP A 120 -1.70 -10.90 6.63
CA ASP A 120 -0.51 -10.41 7.33
C ASP A 120 -0.93 -9.46 8.48
N MET A 121 -0.72 -9.90 9.72
CA MET A 121 -1.08 -9.15 10.92
C MET A 121 -0.22 -7.91 11.16
N GLN A 122 1.04 -7.90 10.73
CA GLN A 122 1.88 -6.70 10.82
C GLN A 122 1.35 -5.64 9.85
N ARG A 123 0.98 -6.07 8.64
CA ARG A 123 0.36 -5.20 7.64
C ARG A 123 -0.96 -4.64 8.12
N LEU A 124 -1.83 -5.48 8.70
CA LEU A 124 -3.10 -5.07 9.30
C LEU A 124 -2.93 -3.93 10.30
N ILE A 125 -1.95 -4.03 11.20
CA ILE A 125 -1.67 -2.98 12.19
C ILE A 125 -1.21 -1.68 11.49
N GLY A 126 -0.35 -1.78 10.47
CA GLY A 126 0.10 -0.63 9.69
C GLY A 126 -1.05 0.07 8.94
N GLU A 127 -1.96 -0.70 8.37
CA GLU A 127 -3.15 -0.20 7.68
C GLU A 127 -4.15 0.43 8.66
N LEU A 128 -4.39 -0.18 9.82
CA LEU A 128 -5.25 0.37 10.87
C LEU A 128 -4.67 1.68 11.43
N THR A 129 -3.35 1.74 11.61
CA THR A 129 -2.65 2.97 12.03
C THR A 129 -2.82 4.09 11.00
N SER A 130 -2.66 3.76 9.72
CA SER A 130 -2.85 4.71 8.61
C SER A 130 -4.31 5.18 8.53
N HIS A 131 -5.27 4.27 8.69
CA HIS A 131 -6.70 4.57 8.71
C HIS A 131 -7.06 5.56 9.83
N TYR A 132 -6.64 5.29 11.08
CA TYR A 132 -6.89 6.23 12.18
C TYR A 132 -6.20 7.57 12.01
N ARG A 133 -4.98 7.60 11.46
CA ARG A 133 -4.29 8.84 11.13
C ARG A 133 -5.07 9.64 10.09
N ASP A 134 -5.58 8.99 9.05
CA ASP A 134 -6.37 9.64 8.00
C ASP A 134 -7.67 10.21 8.58
N LEU A 135 -8.36 9.46 9.45
CA LEU A 135 -9.53 9.96 10.21
C LEU A 135 -9.18 11.18 11.08
N MET A 136 -8.04 11.16 11.77
CA MET A 136 -7.58 12.31 12.57
C MET A 136 -7.31 13.54 11.70
N ILE A 137 -6.69 13.39 10.54
CA ILE A 137 -6.42 14.47 9.60
C ILE A 137 -7.75 15.07 9.10
N ILE A 138 -8.68 14.22 8.65
CA ILE A 138 -10.01 14.65 8.17
C ILE A 138 -10.76 15.42 9.26
N LYS A 139 -10.71 14.95 10.51
CA LYS A 139 -11.35 15.63 11.65
C LYS A 139 -10.72 16.99 11.96
N THR A 140 -9.43 17.16 11.70
CA THR A 140 -8.65 18.33 12.15
C THR A 140 -8.54 19.41 11.07
N VAL A 141 -8.44 19.03 9.79
CA VAL A 141 -8.22 19.98 8.68
C VAL A 141 -9.56 20.51 8.17
N LYS A 142 -9.80 21.82 8.32
CA LYS A 142 -10.91 22.51 7.64
C LYS A 142 -10.57 22.62 6.15
N SER A 143 -11.51 22.25 5.27
CA SER A 143 -11.38 21.98 3.81
C SER A 143 -10.82 23.08 2.88
N GLY A 144 -9.76 23.81 3.26
CA GLY A 144 -9.12 24.83 2.44
C GLY A 144 -7.95 24.33 1.57
N ASN A 145 -7.27 23.25 1.98
CA ASN A 145 -6.20 22.61 1.23
C ASN A 145 -6.31 21.09 1.40
N LYS A 146 -6.28 20.33 0.30
CA LYS A 146 -6.20 18.87 0.34
C LYS A 146 -4.93 18.47 1.11
N PRO A 147 -5.02 17.78 2.25
CA PRO A 147 -3.83 17.25 2.90
C PRO A 147 -3.17 16.23 1.97
N ILE A 148 -1.85 16.34 1.83
CA ILE A 148 -0.99 15.57 0.89
C ILE A 148 -1.03 14.05 1.15
N VAL A 149 -1.66 13.59 2.23
CA VAL A 149 -1.41 12.27 2.83
C VAL A 149 -2.67 11.41 3.01
N CYS A 150 -3.87 11.89 2.65
CA CYS A 150 -5.04 11.01 2.66
C CYS A 150 -4.97 10.10 1.43
N SER A 151 -4.81 8.79 1.66
CA SER A 151 -5.00 7.79 0.61
C SER A 151 -6.42 7.95 0.07
N ALA A 152 -6.55 8.44 -1.16
CA ALA A 152 -7.85 8.64 -1.81
C ALA A 152 -8.59 7.31 -2.09
N ALA A 153 -8.02 6.16 -1.72
CA ALA A 153 -8.46 4.85 -2.17
C ALA A 153 -9.35 4.07 -1.20
N LYS A 154 -9.60 4.53 0.04
CA LYS A 154 -10.33 3.72 1.03
C LYS A 154 -11.17 4.56 2.01
N LEU A 155 -12.18 5.26 1.49
CA LEU A 155 -13.35 5.69 2.26
C LEU A 155 -14.53 4.79 1.92
#